data_AF-A0A942ENL2-F1
#
_entry.id   AF-A0A942ENL2-F1
#
_cell.length_a   1.000
_cell.length_b   1.000
_cell.length_c   1.000
_cell.angle_alpha   90.00
_cell.angle_beta   90.00
_cell.angle_gamma   90.00
#
_symmetry.space_group_name_H-M   'P 1'
#
loop_
_entity.id
_entity.type
_entity.pdbx_description
1 polymer ?
#
loop_
_entity_poly.entity_id
_entity_poly.type
_entity_poly.pdbx_seq_one_letter_code
_entity_poly.pdbx_strand_id
1 'polypeptide(L)'
;MKTYTILRDGQKNLRFTGEMLADVDNKWVADMVNNRWHELSLFKTKGGKYVLQEVYCTIYQGELEAYSAKVLNTAKEVLEALTDGEGVLTDLDKKLMQQAAKNDSAFTDLWVEVLDDDRPPEVY
;
A
#
# COMPACT_ATOMS: atom_id res chain seq x y z
N MET A 1 -13.29 4.57 14.86
CA MET A 1 -13.21 5.34 13.61
C MET A 1 -12.69 6.75 13.88
N LYS A 2 -11.90 7.29 12.96
CA LYS A 2 -11.31 8.64 13.03
C LYS A 2 -11.55 9.38 11.71
N THR A 3 -11.45 10.70 11.71
CA THR A 3 -11.47 11.51 10.49
C THR A 3 -10.05 11.65 9.95
N TYR A 4 -9.85 11.30 8.69
CA TYR A 4 -8.58 11.38 7.98
C TYR A 4 -8.65 12.46 6.90
N THR A 5 -7.53 13.16 6.69
CA THR A 5 -7.34 14.06 5.56
C THR A 5 -6.11 13.58 4.80
N ILE A 6 -6.29 13.17 3.54
CA ILE A 6 -5.25 12.61 2.68
C ILE A 6 -4.88 13.65 1.62
N LEU A 7 -3.59 13.93 1.53
CA LEU A 7 -3.02 14.86 0.56
C LEU A 7 -2.94 14.20 -0.82
N ARG A 8 -3.14 14.99 -1.87
CA ARG A 8 -2.94 14.54 -3.25
C ARG A 8 -2.39 15.66 -4.10
N ASP A 9 -1.22 15.45 -4.69
CA ASP A 9 -0.59 16.46 -5.52
C ASP A 9 -1.36 16.66 -6.83
N GLY A 10 -1.52 17.92 -7.22
CA GLY A 10 -2.29 18.31 -8.40
C GLY A 10 -3.80 17.98 -8.33
N GLN A 11 -4.30 17.48 -7.19
CA GLN A 11 -5.70 17.10 -7.00
C GLN A 11 -6.26 17.67 -5.69
N LYS A 12 -7.57 17.55 -5.49
CA LYS A 12 -8.21 17.96 -4.22
C LYS A 12 -7.86 16.96 -3.12
N ASN A 13 -7.56 17.42 -1.91
CA ASN A 13 -7.42 16.53 -0.76
C ASN A 13 -8.68 15.71 -0.50
N LEU A 14 -8.52 14.49 -0.01
CA LEU A 14 -9.63 13.64 0.41
C LEU A 14 -9.86 13.82 1.91
N ARG A 15 -11.12 13.99 2.33
CA ARG A 15 -11.48 14.02 3.74
C ARG A 15 -12.61 13.03 3.99
N PHE A 16 -12.41 12.08 4.88
CA PHE A 16 -13.38 11.03 5.18
C PHE A 16 -13.26 10.57 6.62
N THR A 17 -14.29 9.87 7.11
CA THR A 17 -14.26 9.17 8.39
C THR A 17 -14.16 7.68 8.13
N GLY A 18 -13.29 6.99 8.86
CA GLY A 18 -13.02 5.57 8.64
C GLY A 18 -12.08 4.99 9.67
N GLU A 19 -11.41 3.91 9.28
CA GLU A 19 -10.35 3.25 10.03
C GLU A 19 -9.18 2.95 9.10
N MET A 20 -7.99 2.90 9.68
CA MET A 20 -6.78 2.49 8.98
C MET A 20 -6.67 0.98 9.08
N LEU A 21 -6.52 0.31 7.95
CA LEU A 21 -6.36 -1.14 7.86
C LEU A 21 -4.88 -1.54 7.81
N ALA A 22 -4.05 -0.75 7.15
CA ALA A 22 -2.62 -1.01 7.04
C ALA A 22 -1.86 0.30 6.85
N ASP A 23 -0.59 0.27 7.28
CA ASP A 23 0.36 1.36 7.17
C ASP A 23 1.76 0.74 7.15
N VAL A 24 2.43 0.84 6.01
CA VAL A 24 3.73 0.19 5.76
C VAL A 24 4.65 1.10 4.98
N ASP A 25 5.95 0.91 5.16
CA ASP A 25 6.98 1.61 4.41
C ASP A 25 8.12 0.67 3.99
N ASN A 26 8.95 1.13 3.05
CA ASN A 26 10.21 0.48 2.69
C ASN A 26 11.44 1.35 3.02
N LYS A 27 11.35 2.15 4.08
CA LYS A 27 12.45 2.99 4.55
C LYS A 27 13.62 2.17 5.07
N TRP A 28 13.33 1.06 5.75
CA TRP A 28 14.35 0.16 6.28
C TRP A 28 14.35 -1.16 5.50
N VAL A 29 15.48 -1.47 4.87
CA VAL A 29 15.71 -2.72 4.15
C VAL A 29 17.03 -3.30 4.63
N ALA A 30 16.99 -4.52 5.19
CA ALA A 30 18.16 -5.22 5.73
C ALA A 30 19.02 -4.35 6.68
N ASP A 31 18.37 -3.70 7.65
CA ASP A 31 18.98 -2.78 8.63
C ASP A 31 19.64 -1.52 8.04
N MET A 32 19.47 -1.28 6.74
CA MET A 32 19.92 -0.06 6.06
C MET A 32 18.75 0.90 5.84
N VAL A 33 19.02 2.20 6.03
CA VAL A 33 18.06 3.27 5.72
C VAL A 33 18.14 3.59 4.23
N ASN A 34 16.99 3.60 3.57
CA ASN A 34 16.85 4.09 2.22
C ASN A 34 16.65 5.62 2.24
N ASN A 35 17.36 6.32 1.36
CA ASN A 35 17.27 7.78 1.25
C ASN A 35 16.03 8.23 0.45
N ARG A 36 15.38 7.30 -0.26
CA ARG A 36 14.10 7.46 -0.95
C ARG A 36 13.24 6.25 -0.66
N TRP A 37 12.02 6.42 -0.20
CA TRP A 37 11.14 5.31 0.13
C TRP A 37 9.70 5.65 -0.20
N HIS A 38 8.85 4.64 -0.17
CA HIS A 38 7.42 4.76 -0.33
C HIS A 38 6.75 4.37 0.99
N GLU A 39 5.72 5.13 1.34
CA GLU A 39 4.80 4.81 2.42
C GLU A 39 3.44 4.50 1.78
N LEU A 40 2.88 3.33 2.11
CA LEU A 40 1.56 2.92 1.69
C LEU A 40 0.65 2.84 2.90
N SER A 41 -0.47 3.55 2.85
CA SER A 41 -1.51 3.47 3.88
C SER A 41 -2.84 3.10 3.25
N LEU A 42 -3.51 2.12 3.84
CA LEU A 42 -4.82 1.65 3.38
C LEU A 42 -5.87 1.93 4.45
N PHE A 43 -6.97 2.54 4.03
CA PHE A 43 -8.08 2.91 4.92
C PHE A 43 -9.39 2.29 4.43
N LYS A 44 -10.28 1.97 5.36
CA LYS A 44 -11.69 1.68 5.10
C LYS A 44 -12.54 2.84 5.57
N THR A 45 -13.27 3.45 4.64
CA THR A 45 -14.20 4.53 4.94
C THR A 45 -15.43 3.97 5.67
N LYS A 46 -16.13 4.82 6.43
CA LYS A 46 -17.43 4.50 7.02
C LYS A 46 -18.46 4.02 5.99
N GLY A 47 -18.34 4.46 4.74
CA GLY A 47 -19.19 4.05 3.63
C GLY A 47 -18.79 2.72 2.96
N GLY A 48 -17.81 2.00 3.52
CA GLY A 48 -17.36 0.70 3.00
C GLY A 48 -16.39 0.76 1.82
N LYS A 49 -16.07 1.95 1.32
CA LYS A 49 -15.01 2.14 0.30
C LYS A 49 -13.62 2.07 0.91
N TYR A 50 -12.63 1.74 0.10
CA TYR A 50 -11.22 1.77 0.44
C TYR A 50 -10.55 3.05 -0.07
N VAL A 51 -9.56 3.53 0.66
CA VAL A 51 -8.68 4.61 0.22
C VAL A 51 -7.25 4.09 0.33
N LEU A 52 -6.58 3.96 -0.81
CA LEU A 52 -5.16 3.63 -0.89
C LEU A 52 -4.38 4.93 -1.06
N GLN A 53 -3.52 5.23 -0.10
CA GLN A 53 -2.59 6.35 -0.15
C GLN A 53 -1.19 5.83 -0.44
N GLU A 54 -0.48 6.56 -1.29
CA GLU A 54 0.95 6.39 -1.52
C GLU A 54 1.65 7.72 -1.31
N VAL A 55 2.75 7.69 -0.56
CA VAL A 55 3.63 8.84 -0.37
C VAL A 55 5.03 8.45 -0.79
N TYR A 56 5.59 9.16 -1.74
CA TYR A 56 7.01 9.12 -2.04
C TYR A 56 7.74 10.07 -1.08
N CYS A 57 8.70 9.52 -0.35
CA CYS A 57 9.48 10.23 0.64
C CYS A 57 10.96 10.27 0.25
N THR A 58 11.65 11.35 0.61
CA THR A 58 13.07 11.55 0.27
C THR A 58 13.75 12.42 1.33
N ILE A 59 15.03 12.14 1.62
CA ILE A 59 15.87 13.02 2.48
C ILE A 59 16.80 13.94 1.68
N TYR A 60 16.80 13.86 0.35
CA TYR A 60 17.69 14.67 -0.47
C TYR A 60 17.22 16.12 -0.58
N GLN A 61 18.13 17.06 -0.32
CA GLN A 61 17.84 18.48 -0.45
C GLN A 61 17.50 18.83 -1.91
N GLY A 62 16.35 19.48 -2.11
CA GLY A 62 15.87 19.91 -3.42
C GLY A 62 14.92 18.91 -4.10
N GLU A 63 14.77 17.70 -3.55
CA GLU A 63 13.66 16.82 -3.91
C GLU A 63 12.44 17.13 -3.06
N LEU A 64 11.25 16.90 -3.63
CA LEU A 64 9.98 17.04 -2.94
C LEU A 64 9.37 15.67 -2.73
N GLU A 65 8.68 15.51 -1.61
CA GLU A 65 7.77 14.40 -1.41
C GLU A 65 6.63 14.47 -2.42
N ALA A 66 6.08 13.32 -2.79
CA ALA A 66 4.93 13.25 -3.69
C ALA A 66 3.79 12.49 -3.03
N TYR A 67 2.58 13.03 -3.14
CA TYR A 67 1.40 12.51 -2.47
C TYR A 67 0.36 12.07 -3.50
N SER A 68 -0.05 10.81 -3.41
CA SER A 68 -1.09 10.25 -4.27
C SER A 68 -2.10 9.44 -3.44
N ALA A 69 -3.36 9.41 -3.90
CA ALA A 69 -4.34 8.52 -3.30
C ALA A 69 -5.47 8.16 -4.28
N LYS A 70 -5.89 6.90 -4.24
CA LYS A 70 -6.96 6.32 -5.04
C LYS A 70 -8.12 5.89 -4.12
N VAL A 71 -9.36 6.15 -4.54
CA VAL A 71 -10.57 5.67 -3.85
C VAL A 71 -11.13 4.49 -4.61
N LEU A 72 -11.31 3.37 -3.92
CA LEU A 72 -11.59 2.06 -4.50
C LEU A 72 -12.82 1.47 -3.82
N ASN A 73 -13.66 0.76 -4.56
CA ASN A 73 -14.93 0.24 -4.04
C ASN A 73 -14.78 -1.16 -3.44
N THR A 74 -13.80 -1.94 -3.89
CA THR A 74 -13.62 -3.34 -3.48
C THR A 74 -12.17 -3.64 -3.13
N ALA A 75 -11.93 -4.68 -2.33
CA ALA A 75 -10.58 -5.15 -2.02
C ALA A 75 -9.85 -5.67 -3.28
N LYS A 76 -10.59 -6.18 -4.27
CA LYS A 76 -10.02 -6.57 -5.58
C LYS A 76 -9.50 -5.37 -6.35
N GLU A 77 -10.23 -4.25 -6.37
CA GLU A 77 -9.75 -3.00 -6.98
C GLU A 77 -8.48 -2.48 -6.28
N VAL A 78 -8.30 -2.74 -4.97
CA VAL A 78 -7.04 -2.44 -4.26
C VAL A 78 -5.89 -3.28 -4.79
N LEU A 79 -6.09 -4.58 -4.94
CA LEU A 79 -5.08 -5.48 -5.52
C LEU A 79 -4.71 -5.07 -6.95
N GLU A 80 -5.68 -4.78 -7.79
CA GLU A 80 -5.47 -4.29 -9.16
C GLU A 80 -4.71 -2.95 -9.17
N ALA A 81 -5.01 -2.06 -8.21
CA ALA A 81 -4.36 -0.76 -8.10
C ALA A 81 -2.91 -0.82 -7.61
N LEU A 82 -2.53 -1.87 -6.86
CA LEU A 82 -1.16 -2.11 -6.38
C LEU A 82 -0.28 -2.76 -7.46
N THR A 83 -0.87 -3.57 -8.34
CA THR A 83 -0.11 -4.26 -9.39
C THR A 83 0.06 -3.44 -10.67
N ASP A 84 -0.46 -2.20 -10.70
CA ASP A 84 -0.59 -1.35 -11.89
C ASP A 84 -1.12 -2.09 -13.14
N GLY A 85 -1.90 -3.15 -12.93
CA GLY A 85 -2.43 -4.02 -13.99
C GLY A 85 -1.45 -5.04 -14.56
N GLU A 86 -0.18 -5.04 -14.15
CA GLU A 86 0.83 -6.03 -14.60
C GLU A 86 0.79 -7.34 -13.79
N GLY A 87 0.05 -7.34 -12.68
CA GLY A 87 -0.16 -8.52 -11.83
C GLY A 87 1.00 -8.87 -10.90
N VAL A 88 2.04 -8.02 -10.81
CA VAL A 88 3.19 -8.25 -9.92
C VAL A 88 3.07 -7.37 -8.67
N LEU A 89 3.14 -7.99 -7.50
CA LEU A 89 3.20 -7.28 -6.21
C LEU A 89 4.64 -7.12 -5.76
N THR A 90 5.02 -5.91 -5.37
CA THR A 90 6.28 -5.64 -4.67
C THR A 90 6.21 -6.17 -3.24
N ASP A 91 7.36 -6.27 -2.57
CA ASP A 91 7.41 -6.65 -1.15
C ASP A 91 6.67 -5.66 -0.25
N LEU A 92 6.61 -4.39 -0.64
CA LEU A 92 5.84 -3.37 0.08
C LEU A 92 4.34 -3.64 -0.05
N ASP A 93 3.87 -3.96 -1.25
CA ASP A 93 2.45 -4.28 -1.50
C ASP A 93 2.02 -5.54 -0.76
N LYS A 94 2.89 -6.57 -0.75
CA LYS A 94 2.68 -7.80 0.01
C LYS A 94 2.53 -7.50 1.50
N LYS A 95 3.40 -6.66 2.08
CA LYS A 95 3.31 -6.24 3.48
C LYS A 95 2.00 -5.50 3.77
N LEU A 96 1.61 -4.57 2.88
CA LEU A 96 0.36 -3.82 3.01
C LEU A 96 -0.84 -4.78 3.08
N MET A 97 -0.93 -5.71 2.12
CA MET A 97 -2.03 -6.67 2.01
C MET A 97 -2.08 -7.63 3.20
N GLN A 98 -0.93 -8.12 3.68
CA GLN A 98 -0.85 -8.96 4.87
C GLN A 98 -1.33 -8.24 6.13
N GLN A 99 -0.99 -6.95 6.30
CA GLN A 99 -1.46 -6.16 7.43
C GLN A 99 -2.95 -5.83 7.30
N ALA A 100 -3.44 -5.56 6.09
CA ALA A 100 -4.85 -5.31 5.83
C ALA A 100 -5.71 -6.54 6.14
N ALA A 101 -5.26 -7.75 5.76
CA ALA A 101 -5.95 -9.02 6.02
C ALA A 101 -6.12 -9.33 7.52
N LYS A 102 -5.26 -8.80 8.39
CA LYS A 102 -5.43 -8.91 9.85
C LYS A 102 -6.61 -8.10 10.38
N ASN A 103 -6.97 -7.01 9.68
CA ASN A 103 -7.97 -6.05 10.11
C ASN A 103 -9.27 -6.12 9.30
N ASP A 104 -9.25 -6.71 8.11
CA ASP A 104 -10.43 -6.85 7.25
C ASP A 104 -10.39 -8.17 6.46
N SER A 105 -11.40 -9.01 6.69
CA SER A 105 -11.50 -10.33 6.08
C SER A 105 -11.65 -10.28 4.55
N ALA A 106 -12.06 -9.14 3.98
CA ALA A 106 -12.14 -8.97 2.53
C ALA A 106 -10.78 -9.13 1.82
N PHE A 107 -9.67 -8.96 2.54
CA PHE A 107 -8.32 -9.16 2.01
C PHE A 107 -7.78 -10.57 2.25
N THR A 108 -8.35 -11.32 3.21
CA THR A 108 -7.97 -12.72 3.48
C THR A 108 -8.31 -13.62 2.31
N ASP A 109 -9.50 -13.45 1.73
CA ASP A 109 -9.98 -14.30 0.62
C ASP A 109 -9.27 -14.02 -0.72
N LEU A 110 -8.57 -12.88 -0.84
CA LEU A 110 -7.80 -12.50 -2.03
C LEU A 110 -6.36 -13.01 -1.99
N TRP A 111 -5.86 -13.41 -0.82
CA TRP A 111 -4.51 -13.93 -0.65
C TRP A 111 -4.47 -15.42 -0.99
N VAL A 112 -4.48 -15.74 -2.28
CA VAL A 112 -4.08 -17.07 -2.75
C VAL A 112 -2.57 -17.07 -2.83
N GLU A 113 -1.91 -17.93 -2.04
CA GLU A 113 -0.48 -18.22 -2.24
C GLU A 113 -0.28 -18.70 -3.67
N VAL A 114 0.22 -17.82 -4.54
CA VAL A 114 1.05 -18.27 -5.64
C VAL A 114 2.33 -18.72 -4.94
N LEU A 115 2.40 -20.01 -4.63
CA LEU A 115 3.66 -20.67 -4.35
C LEU A 115 4.54 -20.33 -5.55
N ASP A 116 5.53 -19.47 -5.34
CA ASP A 116 6.62 -19.34 -6.29
C ASP A 116 7.15 -20.76 -6.47
N ASP A 117 6.94 -21.26 -7.69
CA ASP A 117 7.46 -22.49 -8.25
C ASP A 117 8.85 -22.80 -7.69
N ASP A 118 9.06 -24.06 -7.32
CA ASP A 118 10.32 -24.68 -6.91
C ASP A 118 11.47 -24.18 -7.82
N ARG A 119 12.07 -23.03 -7.52
CA ARG A 119 13.38 -22.69 -8.07
C ARG A 119 14.36 -23.57 -7.31
N PRO A 120 14.95 -24.61 -7.94
CA PRO A 120 15.97 -25.38 -7.27
C PRO A 120 17.12 -24.43 -6.91
N PRO A 121 17.79 -24.63 -5.76
CA PRO A 121 18.91 -23.80 -5.38
C PRO A 121 19.97 -23.84 -6.49
N GLU A 122 20.44 -22.67 -6.93
CA GLU A 122 21.62 -22.57 -7.78
C GLU A 122 22.78 -23.25 -7.07
N VAL A 123 23.16 -24.43 -7.57
CA VAL A 123 24.37 -25.15 -7.16
C VAL A 123 25.55 -24.42 -7.79
N TYR A 124 26.32 -23.69 -6.99
CA TYR A 124 27.67 -23.21 -7.34
C TYR A 124 28.70 -24.28 -7.01
#